data_AF-A0A3N5NHA1-F1
#
_entry.id   AF-A0A3N5NHA1-F1
#
_cell.length_a   1.000
_cell.length_b   1.000
_cell.length_c   1.000
_cell.angle_alpha   90.00
_cell.angle_beta   90.00
_cell.angle_gamma   90.00
#
_symmetry.space_group_name_H-M   'P 1'
#
loop_
_entity.id
_entity.type
_entity.pdbx_description
1 polymer ?
#
loop_
_entity_poly.entity_id
_entity_poly.type
_entity_poly.pdbx_seq_one_letter_code
_entity_poly.pdbx_strand_id
1 'polypeptide(L)'
;GRGGTVRHPAALLSTSPLSGATGAVLDPIVSLRVKLRVPPGVTARVSFTTVVAENEDGIRALIEKYHDPQVCSRAFALASTHSEIELRHLAVSREEEARYQRLAGRVIYPDQRLRSLDAILRNRGTPPDLWKFGISGDEPIVLVTVADATEVGLAQELVRGQEYLRARGLVFDLVLLNEVPASYRQDVHEELQRIADAGPSHEWLDRPGGLFLRRAELMTEDDRTLLRAVARAIFEGARGGLEIQLRRPMLPSATPTRIETAPTTPRQSEPAPPQAELVFHNGFGGFTRDGREFHVTARPPAPWSNVVANERFGFIATESGLGNTWSQNSYMNRLTPWNNDPVVDPAGEVIYLRDDESGEFWSATASPAGGAIAYVARFGQGYAAYEHWHRGLHVELTAFVPVNEPVKLMRLRIRNTGAFARQLSAFYYVDWCLSDTRSRAAAHIITSIDTVCGALFARNAFRPIFGGRIAFIDTTAPERTMTGDRSSFVGRNGTLADPLAMEFTHLPGGVGAALDPCGAIQAALTVPANEMVEVTFMLGEGLDEAVARALVARFRQPGVVDAELKRVIDQWDARNSSVQVETPDAALDILVNRWLVYQTLTCRYYARSAFYQSG
;
A
#
# COMPACT_ATOMS: atom_id res chain seq x y z
N GLY A 1 3.19 -13.37 15.87
CA GLY A 1 4.61 -13.70 16.10
C GLY A 1 5.43 -12.96 15.06
N ARG A 2 6.63 -12.50 15.40
CA ARG A 2 7.48 -11.70 14.50
C ARG A 2 7.72 -12.41 13.16
N GLY A 3 7.53 -11.69 12.05
CA GLY A 3 7.67 -12.23 10.70
C GLY A 3 6.51 -13.10 10.22
N GLY A 4 5.49 -13.30 11.05
CA GLY A 4 4.23 -13.94 10.66
C GLY A 4 3.18 -12.92 10.21
N THR A 5 2.03 -13.43 9.79
CA THR A 5 0.87 -12.61 9.41
C THR A 5 -0.39 -13.14 10.06
N VAL A 6 -1.50 -12.41 9.95
CA VAL A 6 -2.82 -12.92 10.36
C VAL A 6 -3.27 -14.17 9.58
N ARG A 7 -2.71 -14.42 8.38
CA ARG A 7 -2.97 -15.64 7.59
C ARG A 7 -2.14 -16.83 8.07
N HIS A 8 -0.96 -16.57 8.61
CA HIS A 8 -0.04 -17.60 9.15
C HIS A 8 0.38 -17.23 10.58
N PRO A 9 -0.56 -17.19 11.54
CA PRO A 9 -0.24 -16.81 12.91
C PRO A 9 0.57 -17.90 13.60
N ALA A 10 1.62 -17.50 14.33
CA ALA A 10 2.50 -18.44 15.06
C ALA A 10 1.73 -19.38 16.01
N ALA A 11 0.60 -18.92 16.56
CA ALA A 11 -0.27 -19.74 17.39
C ALA A 11 -0.72 -21.03 16.67
N LEU A 12 -0.99 -21.01 15.36
CA LEU A 12 -1.46 -22.19 14.64
C LEU A 12 -0.37 -23.20 14.28
N LEU A 13 0.91 -22.85 14.47
CA LEU A 13 2.05 -23.75 14.21
C LEU A 13 2.23 -24.81 15.31
N SER A 14 1.61 -24.61 16.47
CA SER A 14 1.73 -25.51 17.63
C SER A 14 0.38 -25.72 18.32
N THR A 15 0.20 -26.92 18.88
CA THR A 15 -0.97 -27.27 19.70
C THR A 15 -0.84 -26.82 21.16
N SER A 16 0.28 -26.22 21.56
CA SER A 16 0.51 -25.67 22.90
C SER A 16 -0.55 -24.64 23.30
N PRO A 17 -0.83 -24.46 24.61
CA PRO A 17 -1.66 -23.35 25.08
C PRO A 17 -1.14 -21.99 24.58
N LEU A 18 -2.04 -21.00 24.49
CA LEU A 18 -1.63 -19.61 24.31
C LEU A 18 -0.80 -19.17 25.53
N SER A 19 0.10 -18.19 25.36
CA SER A 19 1.01 -17.75 26.42
C SER A 19 0.32 -17.16 27.65
N GLY A 20 -0.95 -16.75 27.53
CA GLY A 20 -1.69 -16.09 28.60
C GLY A 20 -1.15 -14.71 28.98
N ALA A 21 -0.38 -14.07 28.08
CA ALA A 21 0.19 -12.75 28.33
C ALA A 21 -0.92 -11.69 28.48
N THR A 22 -0.85 -10.92 29.57
CA THR A 22 -1.75 -9.80 29.88
C THR A 22 -0.93 -8.59 30.35
N GLY A 23 -1.43 -7.37 30.12
CA GLY A 23 -0.81 -6.15 30.63
C GLY A 23 -0.77 -5.02 29.60
N ALA A 24 -0.02 -3.97 29.93
CA ALA A 24 0.25 -2.86 29.01
C ALA A 24 1.23 -3.34 27.93
N VAL A 25 0.72 -3.55 26.72
CA VAL A 25 1.49 -3.99 25.55
C VAL A 25 1.43 -2.95 24.43
N LEU A 26 2.45 -2.91 23.59
CA LEU A 26 2.56 -1.93 22.49
C LEU A 26 1.54 -2.17 21.37
N ASP A 27 1.13 -3.43 21.16
CA ASP A 27 0.18 -3.84 20.13
C ASP A 27 -0.86 -4.79 20.76
N PRO A 28 -1.94 -4.24 21.36
CA PRO A 28 -2.89 -5.03 22.12
C PRO A 28 -3.80 -5.85 21.19
N ILE A 29 -3.81 -7.16 21.43
CA ILE A 29 -4.75 -8.09 20.80
C ILE A 29 -5.44 -8.94 21.86
N VAL A 30 -6.62 -9.46 21.52
CA VAL A 30 -7.26 -10.56 22.25
C VAL A 30 -7.20 -11.81 21.39
N SER A 31 -6.71 -12.92 21.95
CA SER A 31 -6.66 -14.21 21.26
C SER A 31 -7.27 -15.30 22.14
N LEU A 32 -8.19 -16.06 21.55
CA LEU A 32 -8.86 -17.19 22.19
C LEU A 32 -8.60 -18.46 21.36
N ARG A 33 -8.39 -19.59 22.05
CA ARG A 33 -8.24 -20.89 21.42
C ARG A 33 -9.26 -21.86 22.00
N VAL A 34 -10.04 -22.49 21.13
CA VAL A 34 -10.92 -23.60 21.48
C VAL A 34 -10.42 -24.84 20.74
N LYS A 35 -10.23 -25.95 21.46
CA LYS A 35 -9.95 -27.26 20.87
C LYS A 35 -11.27 -28.01 20.75
N LEU A 36 -11.55 -28.51 19.55
CA LEU A 36 -12.80 -29.20 19.24
C LEU A 36 -12.46 -30.57 18.68
N ARG A 37 -13.24 -31.59 19.04
CA ARG A 37 -13.25 -32.87 18.35
C ARG A 37 -14.55 -32.96 17.57
N VAL A 38 -14.45 -33.15 16.25
CA VAL A 38 -15.62 -33.28 15.37
C VAL A 38 -15.69 -34.73 14.87
N PRO A 39 -16.61 -35.56 15.40
CA PRO A 39 -16.81 -36.91 14.89
C PRO A 39 -17.32 -36.91 13.44
N PRO A 40 -17.13 -38.01 12.68
CA PRO A 40 -17.67 -38.14 11.33
C PRO A 40 -19.19 -37.90 11.29
N GLY A 41 -19.65 -37.06 10.36
CA GLY A 41 -21.08 -36.75 10.18
C GLY A 41 -21.70 -35.83 11.23
N VAL A 42 -20.94 -35.37 12.24
CA VAL A 42 -21.45 -34.51 13.31
C VAL A 42 -21.04 -33.05 13.07
N THR A 43 -21.93 -32.11 13.37
CA THR A 43 -21.63 -30.67 13.35
C THR A 43 -21.31 -30.17 14.75
N ALA A 44 -20.09 -29.64 14.94
CA ALA A 44 -19.75 -28.85 16.12
C ALA A 44 -20.04 -27.36 15.84
N ARG A 45 -20.57 -26.64 16.83
CA ARG A 45 -20.82 -25.20 16.75
C ARG A 45 -19.99 -24.47 17.80
N VAL A 46 -19.37 -23.37 17.41
CA VAL A 46 -18.61 -22.49 18.30
C VAL A 46 -19.09 -21.06 18.09
N SER A 47 -19.28 -20.35 19.19
CA SER A 47 -19.63 -18.94 19.18
C SER A 47 -18.48 -18.16 19.81
N PHE A 48 -18.01 -17.13 19.10
CA PHE A 48 -17.05 -16.16 19.62
C PHE A 48 -17.80 -14.86 19.90
N THR A 49 -17.59 -14.30 21.08
CA THR A 49 -18.31 -13.12 21.55
C THR A 49 -17.31 -12.04 21.94
N THR A 50 -17.41 -10.87 21.32
CA THR A 50 -16.71 -9.66 21.73
C THR A 50 -17.71 -8.78 22.45
N VAL A 51 -17.42 -8.38 23.68
CA VAL A 51 -18.32 -7.58 24.51
C VAL A 51 -17.60 -6.33 25.02
N VAL A 52 -18.36 -5.24 25.12
CA VAL A 52 -17.93 -3.96 25.70
C VAL A 52 -19.00 -3.58 26.72
N ALA A 53 -18.57 -3.09 27.89
CA ALA A 53 -19.44 -2.60 28.95
C ALA A 53 -18.77 -1.42 29.67
N GLU A 54 -19.55 -0.64 30.42
CA GLU A 54 -19.08 0.55 31.13
C GLU A 54 -18.08 0.23 32.26
N ASN A 55 -18.15 -0.98 32.81
CA ASN A 55 -17.32 -1.44 33.91
C ASN A 55 -17.10 -2.97 33.87
N GLU A 56 -16.20 -3.43 34.73
CA GLU A 56 -15.79 -4.84 34.81
C GLU A 56 -16.95 -5.79 35.18
N ASP A 57 -17.82 -5.38 36.10
CA ASP A 57 -18.99 -6.19 36.48
C ASP A 57 -19.95 -6.38 35.30
N GLY A 58 -20.14 -5.33 34.49
CA GLY A 58 -20.90 -5.39 33.24
C GLY A 58 -20.29 -6.36 32.23
N ILE A 59 -18.96 -6.37 32.08
CA ILE A 59 -18.25 -7.36 31.23
C ILE A 59 -18.50 -8.77 31.75
N ARG A 60 -18.36 -9.03 33.06
CA ARG A 60 -18.60 -10.34 33.66
C ARG A 60 -20.03 -10.82 33.42
N ALA A 61 -21.02 -9.95 33.61
CA ALA A 61 -22.42 -10.26 33.36
C ALA A 61 -22.70 -10.59 31.88
N LEU A 62 -22.10 -9.84 30.94
CA LEU A 62 -22.23 -10.14 29.51
C LEU A 62 -21.54 -11.45 29.12
N ILE A 63 -20.36 -11.74 29.66
CA ILE A 63 -19.64 -13.00 29.43
C ILE A 63 -20.48 -14.18 29.93
N GLU A 64 -21.02 -14.10 31.15
CA GLU A 64 -21.86 -15.16 31.72
C GLU A 64 -23.12 -15.39 30.88
N LYS A 65 -23.81 -14.30 30.50
CA LYS A 65 -25.00 -14.35 29.63
C LYS A 65 -24.72 -15.03 28.29
N TYR A 66 -23.63 -14.65 27.61
CA TYR A 66 -23.31 -15.16 26.28
C TYR A 66 -22.50 -16.47 26.31
N HIS A 67 -22.19 -17.01 27.49
CA HIS A 67 -21.62 -18.35 27.63
C HIS A 67 -22.62 -19.44 27.21
N ASP A 68 -23.93 -19.16 27.32
CA ASP A 68 -24.99 -20.04 26.83
C ASP A 68 -25.15 -19.94 25.29
N PRO A 69 -24.91 -21.04 24.53
CA PRO A 69 -25.08 -21.05 23.07
C PRO A 69 -26.50 -20.72 22.60
N GLN A 70 -27.53 -20.98 23.42
CA GLN A 70 -28.91 -20.63 23.09
C GLN A 70 -29.13 -19.13 23.09
N VAL A 71 -28.44 -18.39 23.97
CA VAL A 71 -28.48 -16.93 24.00
C VAL A 71 -27.82 -16.34 22.76
N CYS A 72 -26.69 -16.90 22.32
CA CYS A 72 -26.06 -16.51 21.05
C CYS A 72 -27.00 -16.72 19.85
N SER A 73 -27.67 -17.87 19.79
CA SER A 73 -28.65 -18.15 18.72
C SER A 73 -29.84 -17.20 18.76
N ARG A 74 -30.33 -16.86 19.96
CA ARG A 74 -31.39 -15.86 20.14
C ARG A 74 -30.93 -14.45 19.74
N ALA A 75 -29.68 -14.09 20.01
CA ALA A 75 -29.13 -12.80 19.61
C ALA A 75 -29.08 -12.64 18.09
N PHE A 76 -28.70 -13.69 17.34
CA PHE A 76 -28.79 -13.68 15.89
C PHE A 76 -30.23 -13.53 15.39
N ALA A 77 -31.19 -14.27 15.99
CA ALA A 77 -32.60 -14.15 15.63
C ALA A 77 -33.14 -12.73 15.89
N LEU A 78 -32.82 -12.15 17.05
CA LEU A 78 -33.18 -10.77 17.39
C LEU A 78 -32.54 -9.75 16.43
N ALA A 79 -31.29 -9.94 16.04
CA ALA A 79 -30.63 -9.08 15.06
C ALA A 79 -31.32 -9.15 13.69
N SER A 80 -31.74 -10.34 13.25
CA SER A 80 -32.53 -10.51 12.03
C SER A 80 -33.89 -9.80 12.12
N THR A 81 -34.63 -9.98 13.22
CA THR A 81 -35.90 -9.28 13.43
C THR A 81 -35.72 -7.76 13.50
N HIS A 82 -34.67 -7.28 14.18
CA HIS A 82 -34.36 -5.86 14.25
C HIS A 82 -34.05 -5.28 12.87
N SER A 83 -33.24 -5.97 12.06
CA SER A 83 -32.97 -5.57 10.67
C SER A 83 -34.26 -5.51 9.84
N GLU A 84 -35.22 -6.40 10.04
CA GLU A 84 -36.51 -6.35 9.34
C GLU A 84 -37.38 -5.18 9.79
N ILE A 85 -37.36 -4.84 11.08
CA ILE A 85 -38.06 -3.69 11.63
C ILE A 85 -37.47 -2.39 11.09
N GLU A 86 -36.14 -2.25 11.07
CA GLU A 86 -35.45 -1.10 10.48
C GLU A 86 -35.80 -0.92 9.01
N LEU A 87 -35.77 -2.00 8.21
CA LEU A 87 -36.16 -1.95 6.79
C LEU A 87 -37.60 -1.44 6.62
N ARG A 88 -38.53 -1.84 7.49
CA ARG A 88 -39.91 -1.33 7.49
C ARG A 88 -39.98 0.15 7.86
N HIS A 89 -39.22 0.60 8.86
CA HIS A 89 -39.17 2.02 9.26
C HIS A 89 -38.61 2.91 8.14
N LEU A 90 -37.58 2.44 7.43
CA LEU A 90 -37.00 3.14 6.28
C LEU A 90 -37.83 2.95 4.98
N ALA A 91 -38.90 2.16 5.03
CA ALA A 91 -39.67 1.73 3.87
C ALA A 91 -38.79 1.16 2.73
N VAL A 92 -37.78 0.35 3.08
CA VAL A 92 -36.83 -0.28 2.15
C VAL A 92 -37.19 -1.76 1.95
N SER A 93 -37.36 -2.17 0.70
CA SER A 93 -37.55 -3.57 0.31
C SER A 93 -36.25 -4.37 0.35
N ARG A 94 -36.34 -5.71 0.35
CA ARG A 94 -35.16 -6.61 0.29
C ARG A 94 -34.33 -6.42 -0.99
N GLU A 95 -34.97 -6.06 -2.10
CA GLU A 95 -34.27 -5.80 -3.36
C GLU A 95 -33.51 -4.47 -3.34
N GLU A 96 -34.09 -3.43 -2.73
CA GLU A 96 -33.41 -2.16 -2.45
C GLU A 96 -32.26 -2.35 -1.45
N GLU A 97 -32.45 -3.14 -0.40
CA GLU A 97 -31.41 -3.50 0.57
C GLU A 97 -30.17 -4.08 -0.13
N ALA A 98 -30.36 -5.11 -0.98
CA ALA A 98 -29.28 -5.72 -1.73
C ALA A 98 -28.59 -4.73 -2.70
N ARG A 99 -29.35 -3.79 -3.28
CA ARG A 99 -28.82 -2.70 -4.11
C ARG A 99 -27.97 -1.73 -3.31
N TYR A 100 -28.45 -1.28 -2.15
CA TYR A 100 -27.73 -0.34 -1.30
C TYR A 100 -26.47 -0.97 -0.69
N GLN A 101 -26.48 -2.27 -0.37
CA GLN A 101 -25.26 -3.01 0.00
C GLN A 101 -24.25 -3.08 -1.16
N ARG A 102 -24.70 -3.21 -2.42
CA ARG A 102 -23.81 -3.08 -3.59
C ARG A 102 -23.26 -1.67 -3.72
N LEU A 103 -24.08 -0.63 -3.53
CA LEU A 103 -23.65 0.78 -3.50
C LEU A 103 -22.58 1.00 -2.43
N ALA A 104 -22.78 0.49 -1.21
CA ALA A 104 -21.79 0.56 -0.12
C ALA A 104 -20.42 0.02 -0.56
N GLY A 105 -20.40 -1.11 -1.25
CA GLY A 105 -19.17 -1.68 -1.80
C GLY A 105 -18.43 -0.73 -2.75
N ARG A 106 -19.15 0.10 -3.52
CA ARG A 106 -18.58 1.09 -4.45
C ARG A 106 -18.12 2.38 -3.79
N VAL A 107 -18.71 2.72 -2.64
CA VAL A 107 -18.26 3.85 -1.81
C VAL A 107 -16.97 3.44 -1.08
N ILE A 108 -16.98 2.27 -0.44
CA ILE A 108 -15.84 1.77 0.34
C ILE A 108 -14.65 1.46 -0.57
N TYR A 109 -14.87 0.71 -1.66
CA TYR A 109 -13.81 0.31 -2.57
C TYR A 109 -13.98 1.04 -3.92
N PRO A 110 -12.94 1.76 -4.40
CA PRO A 110 -13.07 2.50 -5.64
C PRO A 110 -13.31 1.53 -6.79
N ASP A 111 -14.18 1.91 -7.72
CA ASP A 111 -14.50 1.13 -8.90
C ASP A 111 -14.38 1.99 -10.16
N GLN A 112 -13.44 1.63 -11.03
CA GLN A 112 -13.18 2.37 -12.26
C GLN A 112 -14.43 2.57 -13.13
N ARG A 113 -15.40 1.65 -13.10
CA ARG A 113 -16.63 1.73 -13.91
C ARG A 113 -17.55 2.89 -13.54
N LEU A 114 -17.45 3.36 -12.30
CA LEU A 114 -18.26 4.44 -11.75
C LEU A 114 -17.45 5.73 -11.60
N ARG A 115 -16.28 5.84 -12.22
CA ARG A 115 -15.43 7.03 -12.16
C ARG A 115 -15.24 7.63 -13.55
N SER A 116 -15.03 8.94 -13.60
CA SER A 116 -14.75 9.65 -14.85
C SER A 116 -13.25 9.69 -15.09
N LEU A 117 -12.76 8.83 -15.99
CA LEU A 117 -11.35 8.75 -16.34
C LEU A 117 -10.83 10.07 -16.94
N ASP A 118 -11.61 10.67 -17.83
CA ASP A 118 -11.31 11.97 -18.46
C ASP A 118 -11.19 13.08 -17.41
N ALA A 119 -12.15 13.17 -16.49
CA ALA A 119 -12.12 14.19 -15.45
C ALA A 119 -10.90 14.04 -14.55
N ILE A 120 -10.54 12.81 -14.15
CA ILE A 120 -9.35 12.55 -13.32
C ILE A 120 -8.07 12.98 -14.04
N LEU A 121 -7.93 12.68 -15.34
CA LEU A 121 -6.75 13.05 -16.12
C LEU A 121 -6.61 14.58 -16.29
N ARG A 122 -7.74 15.25 -16.52
CA ARG A 122 -7.82 16.71 -16.74
C ARG A 122 -7.77 17.53 -15.45
N ASN A 123 -8.12 16.95 -14.31
CA ASN A 123 -8.18 17.69 -13.05
C ASN A 123 -6.86 18.41 -12.72
N ARG A 124 -7.01 19.66 -12.30
CA ARG A 124 -5.94 20.52 -11.74
C ARG A 124 -6.33 21.12 -10.39
N GLY A 125 -7.57 20.92 -9.94
CA GLY A 125 -8.07 21.41 -8.66
C GLY A 125 -7.63 20.54 -7.49
N THR A 126 -7.74 21.13 -6.30
CA THR A 126 -7.28 20.63 -5.01
C THR A 126 -8.43 20.65 -3.99
N PRO A 127 -8.29 20.04 -2.79
CA PRO A 127 -9.38 20.02 -1.80
C PRO A 127 -9.96 21.41 -1.45
N PRO A 128 -9.16 22.49 -1.26
CA PRO A 128 -9.70 23.83 -1.01
C PRO A 128 -10.67 24.36 -2.08
N ASP A 129 -10.52 23.93 -3.33
CA ASP A 129 -11.38 24.34 -4.44
C ASP A 129 -12.81 23.76 -4.32
N LEU A 130 -13.03 22.75 -3.45
CA LEU A 130 -14.35 22.22 -3.13
C LEU A 130 -15.10 23.08 -2.10
N TRP A 131 -14.39 23.82 -1.26
CA TRP A 131 -14.97 24.52 -0.10
C TRP A 131 -15.93 25.65 -0.50
N LYS A 132 -15.72 26.27 -1.67
CA LYS A 132 -16.66 27.24 -2.24
C LYS A 132 -18.04 26.65 -2.56
N PHE A 133 -18.14 25.32 -2.59
CA PHE A 133 -19.39 24.58 -2.72
C PHE A 133 -19.85 23.98 -1.39
N GLY A 134 -19.25 24.33 -0.25
CA GLY A 134 -19.56 23.76 1.06
C GLY A 134 -19.17 22.29 1.24
N ILE A 135 -18.45 21.70 0.27
CA ILE A 135 -18.04 20.29 0.29
C ILE A 135 -16.63 20.23 0.87
N SER A 136 -16.42 19.44 1.93
CA SER A 136 -15.12 19.34 2.62
C SER A 136 -14.05 18.63 1.78
N GLY A 137 -14.45 17.53 1.12
CA GLY A 137 -13.55 16.60 0.43
C GLY A 137 -12.91 15.54 1.35
N ASP A 138 -13.29 15.48 2.63
CA ASP A 138 -12.78 14.48 3.58
C ASP A 138 -13.57 13.17 3.51
N GLU A 139 -14.90 13.27 3.36
CA GLU A 139 -15.76 12.11 3.16
C GLU A 139 -15.77 11.66 1.69
N PRO A 140 -15.99 10.36 1.41
CA PRO A 140 -16.18 9.89 0.04
C PRO A 140 -17.32 10.66 -0.64
N ILE A 141 -17.11 11.10 -1.88
CA ILE A 141 -18.15 11.80 -2.64
C ILE A 141 -18.84 10.82 -3.60
N VAL A 142 -20.17 10.74 -3.52
CA VAL A 142 -21.03 10.11 -4.53
C VAL A 142 -21.72 11.22 -5.31
N LEU A 143 -21.44 11.29 -6.62
CA LEU A 143 -21.99 12.31 -7.51
C LEU A 143 -23.17 11.74 -8.30
N VAL A 144 -24.28 12.47 -8.35
CA VAL A 144 -25.45 12.17 -9.19
C VAL A 144 -25.66 13.33 -10.14
N THR A 145 -25.72 13.06 -11.44
CA THR A 145 -26.00 14.11 -12.43
C THR A 145 -27.40 13.94 -13.00
N VAL A 146 -28.19 15.01 -12.97
CA VAL A 146 -29.57 15.06 -13.45
C VAL A 146 -29.66 16.11 -14.55
N ALA A 147 -29.83 15.67 -15.79
CA ALA A 147 -29.91 16.48 -17.00
C ALA A 147 -31.34 16.59 -17.56
N ASP A 148 -32.26 15.72 -17.11
CA ASP A 148 -33.67 15.70 -17.53
C ASP A 148 -34.63 15.39 -16.37
N ALA A 149 -35.89 15.81 -16.47
CA ALA A 149 -36.90 15.59 -15.42
C ALA A 149 -37.19 14.10 -15.17
N THR A 150 -37.06 13.24 -16.18
CA THR A 150 -37.23 11.78 -16.04
C THR A 150 -36.16 11.11 -15.20
N GLU A 151 -35.04 11.79 -14.96
CA GLU A 151 -33.87 11.25 -14.24
C GLU A 151 -33.93 11.49 -12.73
N VAL A 152 -34.89 12.29 -12.26
CA VAL A 152 -35.07 12.62 -10.83
C VAL A 152 -35.26 11.37 -9.96
N GLY A 153 -35.86 10.30 -10.51
CA GLY A 153 -36.04 9.04 -9.80
C GLY A 153 -34.72 8.40 -9.33
N LEU A 154 -33.62 8.59 -10.06
CA LEU A 154 -32.30 8.12 -9.64
C LEU A 154 -31.78 8.90 -8.41
N ALA A 155 -31.98 10.22 -8.39
CA ALA A 155 -31.62 11.04 -7.25
C ALA A 155 -32.41 10.64 -6.00
N GLN A 156 -33.72 10.42 -6.15
CA GLN A 156 -34.56 9.93 -5.06
C GLN A 156 -34.12 8.56 -4.53
N GLU A 157 -33.79 7.62 -5.42
CA GLU A 157 -33.30 6.29 -5.04
C GLU A 157 -31.98 6.37 -4.26
N LEU A 158 -31.06 7.26 -4.67
CA LEU A 158 -29.76 7.44 -4.01
C LEU A 158 -29.85 8.18 -2.67
N VAL A 159 -30.77 9.14 -2.51
CA VAL A 159 -31.04 9.77 -1.21
C VAL A 159 -31.54 8.72 -0.21
N ARG A 160 -32.52 7.89 -0.59
CA ARG A 160 -32.97 6.76 0.24
C ARG A 160 -31.85 5.75 0.54
N GLY A 161 -31.00 5.48 -0.45
CA GLY A 161 -29.82 4.65 -0.27
C GLY A 161 -28.82 5.22 0.73
N GLN A 162 -28.57 6.53 0.70
CA GLN A 162 -27.71 7.22 1.67
C GLN A 162 -28.31 7.13 3.08
N GLU A 163 -29.62 7.33 3.25
CA GLU A 163 -30.29 7.19 4.55
C GLU A 163 -30.13 5.79 5.12
N TYR A 164 -30.38 4.76 4.31
CA TYR A 164 -30.19 3.37 4.69
C TYR A 164 -28.75 3.05 5.12
N LEU A 165 -27.76 3.58 4.38
CA LEU A 165 -26.33 3.35 4.66
C LEU A 165 -25.84 4.15 5.87
N ARG A 166 -26.34 5.38 6.05
CA ARG A 166 -26.07 6.21 7.23
C ARG A 166 -26.60 5.55 8.49
N ALA A 167 -27.79 4.97 8.45
CA ALA A 167 -28.35 4.19 9.57
C ALA A 167 -27.47 2.99 9.97
N ARG A 168 -26.59 2.53 9.07
CA ARG A 168 -25.61 1.45 9.29
C ARG A 168 -24.18 1.95 9.52
N GLY A 169 -24.00 3.25 9.72
CA GLY A 169 -22.72 3.88 10.03
C GLY A 169 -21.82 4.13 8.82
N LEU A 170 -22.29 3.91 7.58
CA LEU A 170 -21.54 4.29 6.39
C LEU A 170 -21.95 5.70 5.96
N VAL A 171 -21.01 6.63 6.09
CA VAL A 171 -21.20 8.06 5.80
C VAL A 171 -20.46 8.42 4.51
N PHE A 172 -21.07 9.28 3.68
CA PHE A 172 -20.49 9.83 2.45
C PHE A 172 -21.24 11.09 2.03
N ASP A 173 -20.58 11.99 1.30
CA ASP A 173 -21.19 13.18 0.71
C ASP A 173 -21.96 12.77 -0.56
N LEU A 174 -23.29 12.94 -0.57
CA LEU A 174 -24.12 12.74 -1.75
C LEU A 174 -24.33 14.09 -2.44
N VAL A 175 -23.75 14.28 -3.63
CA VAL A 175 -23.85 15.52 -4.39
C VAL A 175 -24.83 15.33 -5.55
N LEU A 176 -25.95 16.03 -5.50
CA LEU A 176 -26.92 16.11 -6.59
C LEU A 176 -26.57 17.31 -7.47
N LEU A 177 -26.06 17.05 -8.67
CA LEU A 177 -25.70 18.05 -9.65
C LEU A 177 -26.81 18.20 -10.70
N ASN A 178 -27.52 19.34 -10.63
CA ASN A 178 -28.52 19.71 -11.62
C ASN A 178 -27.84 20.30 -12.87
N GLU A 179 -27.91 19.57 -13.98
CA GLU A 179 -27.36 19.91 -15.30
C GLU A 179 -28.46 20.34 -16.30
N VAL A 180 -29.72 20.48 -15.86
CA VAL A 180 -30.86 20.83 -16.72
C VAL A 180 -30.69 22.22 -17.36
N PRO A 181 -30.94 22.37 -18.67
CA PRO A 181 -30.95 23.67 -19.36
C PRO A 181 -32.00 24.64 -18.80
N ALA A 182 -31.79 25.95 -18.98
CA ALA A 182 -32.60 27.00 -18.35
C ALA A 182 -34.12 26.92 -18.60
N SER A 183 -34.56 26.32 -19.71
CA SER A 183 -35.96 26.28 -20.13
C SER A 183 -36.87 25.36 -19.32
N TYR A 184 -36.33 24.32 -18.65
CA TYR A 184 -37.10 23.35 -17.85
C TYR A 184 -36.57 23.20 -16.42
N ARG A 185 -35.65 24.09 -16.02
CA ARG A 185 -34.83 23.90 -14.82
C ARG A 185 -35.58 24.12 -13.53
N GLN A 186 -36.46 25.12 -13.49
CA GLN A 186 -37.09 25.54 -12.25
C GLN A 186 -37.89 24.38 -11.63
N ASP A 187 -38.68 23.69 -12.45
CA ASP A 187 -39.48 22.54 -12.03
C ASP A 187 -38.60 21.39 -11.51
N VAL A 188 -37.51 21.04 -12.22
CA VAL A 188 -36.60 19.96 -11.79
C VAL A 188 -35.82 20.34 -10.53
N HIS A 189 -35.38 21.60 -10.42
CA HIS A 189 -34.67 22.04 -9.23
C HIS A 189 -35.58 22.06 -7.99
N GLU A 190 -36.82 22.52 -8.14
CA GLU A 190 -37.82 22.49 -7.08
C GLU A 190 -38.18 21.05 -6.66
N GLU A 191 -38.22 20.10 -7.60
CA GLU A 191 -38.39 18.68 -7.28
C GLU A 191 -37.18 18.10 -6.53
N LEU A 192 -35.95 18.38 -6.98
CA LEU A 192 -34.73 17.96 -6.27
C LEU A 192 -34.63 18.60 -4.89
N GLN A 193 -35.05 19.85 -4.74
CA GLN A 193 -35.13 20.53 -3.45
C GLN A 193 -36.18 19.86 -2.55
N ARG A 194 -37.36 19.50 -3.09
CA ARG A 194 -38.36 18.72 -2.35
C ARG A 194 -37.83 17.36 -1.90
N ILE A 195 -37.02 16.67 -2.72
CA ILE A 195 -36.37 15.42 -2.32
C ILE A 195 -35.35 15.67 -1.20
N ALA A 196 -34.57 16.76 -1.30
CA ALA A 196 -33.57 17.11 -0.29
C ALA A 196 -34.18 17.53 1.05
N ASP A 197 -35.33 18.19 1.01
CA ASP A 197 -36.10 18.61 2.19
C ASP A 197 -36.98 17.49 2.74
N ALA A 198 -37.20 16.43 1.98
CA ALA A 198 -37.96 15.28 2.41
C ALA A 198 -37.11 14.35 3.29
N GLY A 199 -37.73 13.88 4.39
CA GLY A 199 -37.15 12.84 5.23
C GLY A 199 -36.01 13.31 6.14
N PRO A 200 -35.31 12.36 6.78
CA PRO A 200 -34.20 12.64 7.71
C PRO A 200 -33.00 13.35 7.07
N SER A 201 -32.86 13.27 5.73
CA SER A 201 -31.74 13.89 5.00
C SER A 201 -31.67 15.42 5.12
N HIS A 202 -32.79 16.11 5.40
CA HIS A 202 -32.82 17.56 5.54
C HIS A 202 -31.90 18.09 6.66
N GLU A 203 -31.80 17.37 7.79
CA GLU A 203 -30.89 17.74 8.89
C GLU A 203 -29.40 17.69 8.50
N TRP A 204 -29.11 17.01 7.38
CA TRP A 204 -27.79 16.77 6.84
C TRP A 204 -27.55 17.53 5.52
N LEU A 205 -28.45 18.45 5.15
CA LEU A 205 -28.24 19.32 4.00
C LEU A 205 -27.03 20.23 4.24
N ASP A 206 -26.11 20.26 3.28
CA ASP A 206 -24.88 21.05 3.31
C ASP A 206 -23.98 20.80 4.53
N ARG A 207 -23.99 19.58 5.07
CA ARG A 207 -23.11 19.13 6.16
C ARG A 207 -22.18 18.01 5.69
N PRO A 208 -20.97 17.89 6.25
CA PRO A 208 -20.09 16.76 5.97
C PRO A 208 -20.77 15.42 6.19
N GLY A 209 -20.58 14.51 5.25
CA GLY A 209 -21.26 13.23 5.17
C GLY A 209 -22.72 13.34 4.75
N GLY A 210 -23.15 14.47 4.19
CA GLY A 210 -24.55 14.89 4.01
C GLY A 210 -25.03 14.91 2.56
N LEU A 211 -26.09 15.67 2.32
CA LEU A 211 -26.66 15.89 1.00
C LEU A 211 -26.30 17.30 0.50
N PHE A 212 -25.85 17.40 -0.75
CA PHE A 212 -25.45 18.68 -1.36
C PHE A 212 -26.17 18.84 -2.69
N LEU A 213 -27.10 19.80 -2.77
CA LEU A 213 -27.77 20.14 -4.03
C LEU A 213 -27.03 21.30 -4.72
N ARG A 214 -26.50 21.08 -5.92
CA ARG A 214 -25.70 22.07 -6.65
C ARG A 214 -26.19 22.25 -8.08
N ARG A 215 -26.03 23.48 -8.60
CA ARG A 215 -26.39 23.85 -9.97
C ARG A 215 -25.13 23.92 -10.83
N ALA A 216 -25.08 23.14 -11.89
CA ALA A 216 -23.90 23.04 -12.76
C ALA A 216 -23.55 24.35 -13.50
N GLU A 217 -24.52 25.24 -13.70
CA GLU A 217 -24.31 26.54 -14.35
C GLU A 217 -23.58 27.57 -13.46
N LEU A 218 -23.62 27.39 -12.14
CA LEU A 218 -22.89 28.23 -11.19
C LEU A 218 -21.45 27.74 -11.00
N MET A 219 -21.07 26.68 -11.71
CA MET A 219 -19.75 26.07 -11.68
C MET A 219 -19.02 26.35 -12.99
N THR A 220 -17.72 26.57 -12.90
CA THR A 220 -16.85 26.58 -14.09
C THR A 220 -16.67 25.16 -14.65
N GLU A 221 -16.08 25.01 -15.83
CA GLU A 221 -15.73 23.68 -16.36
C GLU A 221 -14.73 22.96 -15.45
N ASP A 222 -13.75 23.69 -14.92
CA ASP A 222 -12.74 23.15 -14.00
C ASP A 222 -13.38 22.67 -12.69
N ASP A 223 -14.39 23.37 -12.18
CA ASP A 223 -15.13 22.95 -10.99
C ASP A 223 -15.91 21.64 -11.21
N ARG A 224 -16.59 21.52 -12.35
CA ARG A 224 -17.29 20.28 -12.72
C ARG A 224 -16.31 19.14 -12.93
N THR A 225 -15.15 19.44 -13.52
CA THR A 225 -14.06 18.47 -13.72
C THR A 225 -13.51 18.00 -12.38
N LEU A 226 -13.24 18.92 -11.46
CA LEU A 226 -12.79 18.60 -10.10
C LEU A 226 -13.80 17.69 -9.39
N LEU A 227 -15.08 18.09 -9.35
CA LEU A 227 -16.14 17.34 -8.68
C LEU A 227 -16.27 15.91 -9.23
N ARG A 228 -16.23 15.75 -10.56
CA ARG A 228 -16.24 14.45 -11.24
C ARG A 228 -14.96 13.65 -10.99
N ALA A 229 -13.80 14.31 -10.87
CA ALA A 229 -12.53 13.64 -10.62
C ALA A 229 -12.43 13.06 -9.19
N VAL A 230 -12.90 13.82 -8.19
CA VAL A 230 -12.83 13.43 -6.78
C VAL A 230 -13.93 12.45 -6.37
N ALA A 231 -15.03 12.39 -7.13
CA ALA A 231 -16.11 11.46 -6.88
C ALA A 231 -15.62 9.99 -6.87
N ARG A 232 -16.00 9.28 -5.82
CA ARG A 232 -15.76 7.86 -5.60
C ARG A 232 -16.64 7.00 -6.51
N ALA A 233 -17.88 7.48 -6.72
CA ALA A 233 -18.83 6.92 -7.68
C ALA A 233 -19.64 8.06 -8.31
N ILE A 234 -19.89 7.95 -9.61
CA ILE A 234 -20.70 8.86 -10.42
C ILE A 234 -21.86 8.06 -11.00
N PHE A 235 -23.07 8.52 -10.72
CA PHE A 235 -24.30 7.99 -11.31
C PHE A 235 -24.91 9.05 -12.22
N GLU A 236 -25.02 8.72 -13.49
CA GLU A 236 -25.55 9.64 -14.50
C GLU A 236 -27.00 9.25 -14.81
N GLY A 237 -27.94 10.19 -14.68
CA GLY A 237 -29.35 9.96 -14.99
C GLY A 237 -29.57 9.36 -16.38
N ALA A 238 -28.84 9.89 -17.38
CA ALA A 238 -28.85 9.41 -18.75
C ALA A 238 -28.42 7.94 -18.94
N ARG A 239 -27.78 7.32 -17.93
CA ARG A 239 -27.39 5.89 -17.94
C ARG A 239 -28.41 4.97 -17.26
N GLY A 240 -29.59 5.48 -16.92
CA GLY A 240 -30.68 4.72 -16.32
C GLY A 240 -30.57 4.55 -14.81
N GLY A 241 -31.41 3.68 -14.24
CA GLY A 241 -31.52 3.49 -12.79
C GLY A 241 -30.28 2.89 -12.12
N LEU A 242 -30.25 2.95 -10.78
CA LEU A 242 -29.09 2.58 -9.96
C LEU A 242 -28.60 1.15 -10.22
N GLU A 243 -29.51 0.18 -10.32
CA GLU A 243 -29.17 -1.24 -10.52
C GLU A 243 -28.40 -1.49 -11.82
N ILE A 244 -28.82 -0.85 -12.91
CA ILE A 244 -28.20 -0.97 -14.23
C ILE A 244 -26.75 -0.52 -14.15
N GLN A 245 -26.52 0.63 -13.49
CA GLN A 245 -25.20 1.21 -13.33
C GLN A 245 -24.30 0.37 -12.39
N LEU A 246 -24.84 -0.15 -11.28
CA LEU A 246 -24.10 -1.00 -10.33
C LEU A 246 -23.67 -2.35 -10.89
N ARG A 247 -24.44 -2.91 -11.84
CA ARG A 247 -24.19 -4.21 -12.48
C ARG A 247 -23.34 -4.16 -13.74
N ARG A 248 -22.95 -2.97 -14.20
CA ARG A 248 -22.13 -2.82 -15.41
C ARG A 248 -20.91 -3.73 -15.37
N PRO A 249 -20.64 -4.59 -16.37
CA PRO A 249 -19.48 -5.46 -16.34
C PRO A 249 -18.19 -4.64 -16.38
N MET A 250 -17.13 -5.14 -15.76
CA MET A 250 -15.78 -4.63 -16.06
C MET A 250 -15.40 -5.09 -17.46
N LEU A 251 -14.73 -4.21 -18.21
CA LEU A 251 -14.08 -4.63 -19.44
C LEU A 251 -13.00 -5.66 -19.09
N PRO A 252 -12.93 -6.80 -19.81
CA PRO A 252 -11.86 -7.76 -19.59
C PRO A 252 -10.51 -7.11 -19.89
N SER A 253 -9.52 -7.29 -19.00
CA SER A 253 -8.13 -7.00 -19.32
C SER A 253 -7.52 -8.20 -20.06
N ALA A 254 -6.57 -7.94 -20.96
CA ALA A 254 -5.78 -9.01 -21.56
C ALA A 254 -5.05 -9.76 -20.43
N THR A 255 -5.31 -11.06 -20.31
CA THR A 255 -4.60 -11.90 -19.35
C THR A 255 -3.31 -12.37 -20.02
N PRO A 256 -2.13 -12.12 -19.43
CA PRO A 256 -0.88 -12.57 -19.99
C PRO A 256 -0.79 -14.10 -19.94
N THR A 257 0.12 -14.67 -20.75
CA THR A 257 0.32 -16.12 -20.77
C THR A 257 0.92 -16.59 -19.45
N ARG A 258 0.38 -17.68 -18.89
CA ARG A 258 0.97 -18.32 -17.71
C ARG A 258 2.32 -18.95 -18.05
N ILE A 259 3.23 -18.97 -17.09
CA ILE A 259 4.51 -19.67 -17.26
C ILE A 259 4.27 -21.19 -17.31
N GLU A 260 5.02 -21.87 -18.18
CA GLU A 260 5.12 -23.33 -18.16
C GLU A 260 6.30 -23.71 -17.26
N THR A 261 6.05 -24.53 -16.24
CA THR A 261 7.06 -24.87 -15.23
C THR A 261 7.61 -26.27 -15.45
N ALA A 262 8.94 -26.39 -15.43
CA ALA A 262 9.60 -27.68 -15.35
C ALA A 262 9.59 -28.21 -13.90
N PRO A 263 9.56 -29.55 -13.70
CA PRO A 263 9.66 -30.12 -12.36
C PRO A 263 10.94 -29.68 -11.67
N THR A 264 10.80 -29.14 -10.46
CA THR A 264 11.91 -28.60 -9.67
C THR A 264 12.87 -29.72 -9.28
N THR A 265 14.17 -29.51 -9.48
CA THR A 265 15.19 -30.44 -8.99
C THR A 265 15.23 -30.40 -7.45
N PRO A 266 15.58 -31.54 -6.78
CA PRO A 266 15.67 -31.59 -5.32
C PRO A 266 16.57 -30.49 -4.77
N ARG A 267 16.22 -29.94 -3.60
CA ARG A 267 17.05 -28.97 -2.87
C ARG A 267 18.46 -29.53 -2.69
N GLN A 268 19.44 -28.90 -3.34
CA GLN A 268 20.84 -29.08 -2.97
C GLN A 268 21.07 -28.37 -1.64
N SER A 269 21.98 -28.88 -0.82
CA SER A 269 22.38 -28.20 0.41
C SER A 269 22.98 -26.85 0.05
N GLU A 270 22.34 -25.77 0.48
CA GLU A 270 22.84 -24.43 0.24
C GLU A 270 24.04 -24.17 1.17
N PRO A 271 25.13 -23.59 0.65
CA PRO A 271 26.23 -23.19 1.51
C PRO A 271 25.71 -22.17 2.52
N ALA A 272 26.12 -22.34 3.78
CA ALA A 272 25.85 -21.33 4.80
C ALA A 272 26.46 -20.00 4.35
N PRO A 273 25.82 -18.86 4.65
CA PRO A 273 26.41 -17.55 4.42
C PRO A 273 27.82 -17.50 5.00
N PRO A 274 28.81 -16.92 4.30
CA PRO A 274 30.10 -16.64 4.88
C PRO A 274 29.90 -15.80 6.15
N GLN A 275 30.38 -16.30 7.29
CA GLN A 275 30.29 -15.55 8.55
C GLN A 275 31.42 -14.53 8.59
N ALA A 276 31.06 -13.25 8.56
CA ALA A 276 32.00 -12.18 8.87
C ALA A 276 32.46 -12.29 10.33
N GLU A 277 33.70 -11.92 10.61
CA GLU A 277 34.19 -11.79 11.99
C GLU A 277 33.56 -10.53 12.61
N LEU A 278 32.51 -10.72 13.40
CA LEU A 278 31.74 -9.65 14.03
C LEU A 278 32.18 -9.43 15.49
N VAL A 279 32.32 -8.17 15.86
CA VAL A 279 32.53 -7.73 17.25
C VAL A 279 31.20 -7.34 17.88
N PHE A 280 31.10 -7.49 19.20
CA PHE A 280 29.87 -7.21 19.97
C PHE A 280 28.63 -7.96 19.48
N HIS A 281 28.81 -9.21 19.05
CA HIS A 281 27.69 -10.03 18.57
C HIS A 281 26.70 -10.35 19.71
N ASN A 282 25.44 -10.03 19.52
CA ASN A 282 24.40 -10.14 20.55
C ASN A 282 23.41 -11.30 20.35
N GLY A 283 23.74 -12.23 19.45
CA GLY A 283 22.90 -13.38 19.10
C GLY A 283 22.04 -13.16 17.85
N PHE A 284 21.78 -11.90 17.47
CA PHE A 284 21.05 -11.56 16.24
C PHE A 284 21.92 -10.85 15.20
N GLY A 285 23.00 -10.21 15.65
CA GLY A 285 23.91 -9.45 14.80
C GLY A 285 25.07 -8.84 15.58
N GLY A 286 25.95 -8.12 14.89
CA GLY A 286 27.13 -7.47 15.46
C GLY A 286 27.78 -6.48 14.50
N PHE A 287 28.77 -5.73 14.96
CA PHE A 287 29.51 -4.78 14.14
C PHE A 287 30.67 -5.46 13.40
N THR A 288 31.00 -4.98 12.21
CA THR A 288 32.29 -5.30 11.60
C THR A 288 33.43 -4.76 12.46
N ARG A 289 34.61 -5.39 12.38
CA ARG A 289 35.77 -5.00 13.20
C ARG A 289 36.18 -3.53 13.05
N ASP A 290 35.95 -2.95 11.87
CA ASP A 290 36.19 -1.53 11.58
C ASP A 290 35.03 -0.60 11.97
N GLY A 291 33.94 -1.14 12.52
CA GLY A 291 32.74 -0.43 12.94
C GLY A 291 31.91 0.17 11.81
N ARG A 292 32.23 -0.12 10.55
CA ARG A 292 31.58 0.50 9.37
C ARG A 292 30.17 -0.03 9.15
N GLU A 293 29.96 -1.32 9.34
CA GLU A 293 28.67 -1.96 9.16
C GLU A 293 28.18 -2.64 10.43
N PHE A 294 26.87 -2.70 10.58
CA PHE A 294 26.20 -3.58 11.52
C PHE A 294 25.48 -4.68 10.74
N HIS A 295 25.85 -5.93 10.99
CA HIS A 295 25.28 -7.10 10.31
C HIS A 295 24.20 -7.72 11.18
N VAL A 296 23.04 -7.99 10.58
CA VAL A 296 21.94 -8.76 11.17
C VAL A 296 21.90 -10.11 10.48
N THR A 297 22.19 -11.17 11.23
CA THR A 297 22.36 -12.55 10.74
C THR A 297 21.25 -13.49 11.23
N ALA A 298 20.45 -13.06 12.21
CA ALA A 298 19.25 -13.74 12.64
C ALA A 298 18.14 -12.73 12.98
N ARG A 299 16.88 -13.18 12.92
CA ARG A 299 15.71 -12.33 13.11
C ARG A 299 15.65 -11.78 14.55
N PRO A 300 15.75 -10.45 14.75
CA PRO A 300 15.64 -9.82 16.06
C PRO A 300 14.20 -9.84 16.59
N PRO A 301 13.99 -9.61 17.91
CA PRO A 301 12.66 -9.63 18.53
C PRO A 301 11.74 -8.49 18.06
N ALA A 302 12.32 -7.39 17.55
CA ALA A 302 11.63 -6.27 16.94
C ALA A 302 12.41 -5.81 15.70
N PRO A 303 11.79 -5.13 14.72
CA PRO A 303 12.48 -4.67 13.53
C PRO A 303 13.66 -3.77 13.89
N TRP A 304 14.82 -4.09 13.33
CA TRP A 304 16.02 -3.27 13.40
C TRP A 304 16.16 -2.53 12.10
N SER A 305 16.13 -1.20 12.17
CA SER A 305 16.07 -0.35 11.00
C SER A 305 17.31 0.49 10.78
N ASN A 306 17.64 0.73 9.51
CA ASN A 306 18.52 1.80 9.10
C ASN A 306 17.73 2.94 8.44
N VAL A 307 18.08 4.19 8.77
CA VAL A 307 17.49 5.39 8.15
C VAL A 307 18.52 6.00 7.22
N VAL A 308 18.27 5.91 5.92
CA VAL A 308 19.13 6.46 4.89
C VAL A 308 18.47 7.70 4.32
N ALA A 309 19.10 8.86 4.47
CA ALA A 309 18.54 10.11 3.98
C ALA A 309 19.63 11.13 3.60
N ASN A 310 19.31 11.94 2.60
CA ASN A 310 19.91 13.25 2.38
C ASN A 310 18.90 14.35 2.79
N GLU A 311 19.22 15.61 2.54
CA GLU A 311 18.36 16.75 2.92
C GLU A 311 16.97 16.76 2.28
N ARG A 312 16.78 16.01 1.19
CA ARG A 312 15.60 16.11 0.31
C ARG A 312 14.89 14.80 0.09
N PHE A 313 15.44 13.68 0.56
CA PHE A 313 14.94 12.34 0.22
C PHE A 313 15.49 11.31 1.19
N GLY A 314 14.72 10.27 1.46
CA GLY A 314 15.20 9.18 2.29
C GLY A 314 14.30 7.96 2.28
N PHE A 315 14.80 6.91 2.91
CA PHE A 315 14.05 5.69 3.17
C PHE A 315 14.43 5.07 4.51
N ILE A 316 13.51 4.27 5.05
CA ILE A 316 13.73 3.35 6.16
C ILE A 316 13.85 1.95 5.56
N ALA A 317 14.94 1.27 5.89
CA ALA A 317 15.13 -0.16 5.65
C ALA A 317 15.08 -0.90 6.99
N THR A 318 14.53 -2.10 7.01
CA THR A 318 14.58 -3.01 8.18
C THR A 318 15.40 -4.24 7.85
N GLU A 319 15.73 -5.07 8.83
CA GLU A 319 16.46 -6.32 8.57
C GLU A 319 15.67 -7.26 7.65
N SER A 320 14.36 -7.03 7.53
CA SER A 320 13.45 -7.83 6.71
C SER A 320 13.27 -7.26 5.30
N GLY A 321 13.51 -5.98 5.03
CA GLY A 321 13.37 -5.41 3.68
C GLY A 321 13.31 -3.88 3.56
N LEU A 322 12.81 -3.41 2.40
CA LEU A 322 12.95 -2.02 1.93
C LEU A 322 11.95 -0.98 2.47
N GLY A 323 11.20 -1.31 3.52
CA GLY A 323 10.40 -0.40 4.35
C GLY A 323 9.63 0.71 3.61
N ASN A 324 9.98 1.97 3.90
CA ASN A 324 9.26 3.18 3.49
C ASN A 324 10.21 4.19 2.82
N THR A 325 9.76 4.88 1.77
CA THR A 325 10.52 5.93 1.04
C THR A 325 9.70 7.23 0.95
N TRP A 326 10.37 8.38 1.06
CA TRP A 326 9.77 9.72 0.97
C TRP A 326 10.65 10.70 0.19
N SER A 327 10.01 11.79 -0.26
CA SER A 327 10.67 12.92 -0.92
C SER A 327 10.27 14.22 -0.25
N GLN A 328 11.24 15.09 0.04
CA GLN A 328 11.14 16.37 0.76
C GLN A 328 10.64 16.29 2.21
N ASN A 329 9.62 15.49 2.50
CA ASN A 329 8.96 15.43 3.80
C ASN A 329 8.47 14.00 4.09
N SER A 330 8.96 13.41 5.18
CA SER A 330 8.70 12.03 5.61
C SER A 330 7.29 11.77 6.13
N TYR A 331 6.50 12.83 6.38
CA TYR A 331 5.09 12.73 6.76
C TYR A 331 4.18 13.09 5.59
N MET A 332 4.29 14.30 5.05
CA MET A 332 3.36 14.87 4.06
C MET A 332 3.56 14.33 2.63
N ASN A 333 4.75 13.80 2.30
CA ASN A 333 5.10 13.37 0.94
C ASN A 333 5.84 12.04 0.92
N ARG A 334 5.16 11.01 1.42
CA ARG A 334 5.62 9.63 1.32
C ARG A 334 5.38 9.12 -0.09
N LEU A 335 6.38 8.47 -0.68
CA LEU A 335 6.25 7.80 -1.98
C LEU A 335 5.64 6.41 -1.81
N THR A 336 6.06 5.69 -0.77
CA THR A 336 5.49 4.40 -0.34
C THR A 336 4.85 4.51 1.04
N PRO A 337 3.99 3.57 1.50
CA PRO A 337 3.38 3.64 2.82
C PRO A 337 4.41 3.47 3.94
N TRP A 338 4.17 4.13 5.07
CA TRP A 338 4.88 3.87 6.32
C TRP A 338 3.95 3.13 7.28
N ASN A 339 4.47 2.14 8.00
CA ASN A 339 3.70 1.34 8.94
C ASN A 339 4.48 1.17 10.24
N ASN A 340 3.77 1.24 11.36
CA ASN A 340 4.32 1.03 12.70
C ASN A 340 3.90 -0.33 13.27
N ASP A 341 4.06 -1.39 12.47
CA ASP A 341 3.71 -2.75 12.86
C ASP A 341 5.01 -3.55 13.12
N PRO A 342 5.43 -3.70 14.39
CA PRO A 342 6.66 -4.42 14.71
C PRO A 342 6.54 -5.94 14.55
N VAL A 343 5.33 -6.48 14.37
CA VAL A 343 5.08 -7.91 14.24
C VAL A 343 5.26 -8.32 12.78
N VAL A 344 4.49 -7.70 11.89
CA VAL A 344 4.47 -8.01 10.46
C VAL A 344 5.62 -7.32 9.74
N ASP A 345 5.90 -6.05 10.06
CA ASP A 345 6.82 -5.19 9.31
C ASP A 345 6.50 -5.19 7.80
N PRO A 346 5.32 -4.68 7.42
CA PRO A 346 4.84 -4.75 6.04
C PRO A 346 5.69 -3.88 5.12
N ALA A 347 6.14 -4.46 4.01
CA ALA A 347 6.96 -3.79 3.01
C ALA A 347 6.11 -2.93 2.07
N GLY A 348 6.44 -1.64 1.95
CA GLY A 348 5.88 -0.75 0.91
C GLY A 348 6.55 -0.91 -0.46
N GLU A 349 7.68 -1.60 -0.49
CA GLU A 349 8.51 -1.87 -1.67
C GLU A 349 9.08 -3.28 -1.59
N VAL A 350 9.09 -3.99 -2.72
CA VAL A 350 9.61 -5.37 -2.76
C VAL A 350 10.36 -5.61 -4.06
N ILE A 351 11.52 -6.23 -3.97
CA ILE A 351 12.23 -6.82 -5.11
C ILE A 351 12.08 -8.34 -5.04
N TYR A 352 11.58 -8.96 -6.11
CA TYR A 352 11.49 -10.41 -6.25
C TYR A 352 12.45 -10.91 -7.33
N LEU A 353 12.88 -12.15 -7.17
CA LEU A 353 13.52 -12.93 -8.21
C LEU A 353 12.65 -14.15 -8.49
N ARG A 354 12.45 -14.46 -9.76
CA ARG A 354 11.83 -15.70 -10.22
C ARG A 354 12.78 -16.40 -11.17
N ASP A 355 12.96 -17.70 -10.97
CA ASP A 355 13.57 -18.58 -11.96
C ASP A 355 12.50 -18.93 -13.00
N ASP A 356 12.70 -18.51 -14.25
CA ASP A 356 11.68 -18.60 -15.30
C ASP A 356 11.53 -20.02 -15.87
N GLU A 357 12.46 -20.94 -15.58
CA GLU A 357 12.35 -22.35 -15.99
C GLU A 357 11.50 -23.16 -14.98
N SER A 358 11.70 -22.92 -13.69
CA SER A 358 11.00 -23.63 -12.61
C SER A 358 9.74 -22.93 -12.11
N GLY A 359 9.63 -21.62 -12.31
CA GLY A 359 8.59 -20.77 -11.74
C GLY A 359 8.75 -20.48 -10.24
N GLU A 360 9.79 -21.00 -9.59
CA GLU A 360 10.08 -20.68 -8.19
C GLU A 360 10.48 -19.21 -8.05
N PHE A 361 9.90 -18.52 -7.07
CA PHE A 361 10.25 -17.13 -6.77
C PHE A 361 10.52 -16.92 -5.28
N TRP A 362 11.30 -15.88 -4.99
CA TRP A 362 11.61 -15.42 -3.64
C TRP A 362 11.88 -13.92 -3.65
N SER A 363 11.85 -13.30 -2.48
CA SER A 363 12.22 -11.88 -2.35
C SER A 363 13.75 -11.72 -2.24
N ALA A 364 14.29 -10.61 -2.76
CA ALA A 364 15.70 -10.25 -2.56
C ALA A 364 16.02 -9.88 -1.09
N THR A 365 14.99 -9.72 -0.27
CA THR A 365 15.06 -9.50 1.18
C THR A 365 14.24 -10.57 1.92
N ALA A 366 14.41 -10.72 3.23
CA ALA A 366 13.77 -11.79 3.99
C ALA A 366 12.22 -11.75 4.00
N SER A 367 11.65 -10.56 3.86
CA SER A 367 10.22 -10.32 3.70
C SER A 367 9.95 -9.77 2.29
N PRO A 368 8.78 -10.05 1.68
CA PRO A 368 7.69 -10.90 2.16
C PRO A 368 7.81 -12.39 1.78
N ALA A 369 8.60 -12.75 0.77
CA ALA A 369 8.68 -14.10 0.22
C ALA A 369 10.06 -14.76 0.40
N GLY A 370 10.73 -14.52 1.55
CA GLY A 370 12.02 -15.15 1.85
C GLY A 370 11.92 -16.60 2.34
N GLY A 371 10.75 -17.02 2.83
CA GLY A 371 10.52 -18.40 3.29
C GLY A 371 11.54 -18.85 4.34
N ALA A 372 12.30 -19.90 4.01
CA ALA A 372 13.35 -20.48 4.87
C ALA A 372 14.78 -20.08 4.47
N ILE A 373 14.94 -19.16 3.51
CA ILE A 373 16.25 -18.70 3.05
C ILE A 373 16.93 -17.91 4.17
N ALA A 374 18.22 -18.15 4.36
CA ALA A 374 19.04 -17.39 5.30
C ALA A 374 19.51 -16.08 4.65
N TYR A 375 19.12 -14.95 5.23
CA TYR A 375 19.53 -13.62 4.78
C TYR A 375 20.47 -12.97 5.79
N VAL A 376 21.42 -12.20 5.27
CA VAL A 376 22.21 -11.25 6.04
C VAL A 376 21.82 -9.84 5.62
N ALA A 377 21.35 -9.02 6.57
CA ALA A 377 21.17 -7.59 6.34
C ALA A 377 22.41 -6.86 6.86
N ARG A 378 22.96 -5.94 6.07
CA ARG A 378 24.15 -5.15 6.41
C ARG A 378 23.78 -3.68 6.36
N PHE A 379 23.78 -3.03 7.51
CA PHE A 379 23.53 -1.60 7.59
C PHE A 379 24.85 -0.86 7.64
N GLY A 380 25.04 0.10 6.74
CA GLY A 380 26.18 1.00 6.74
C GLY A 380 25.73 2.46 6.77
N GLN A 381 26.68 3.39 6.90
CA GLN A 381 26.34 4.81 6.85
C GLN A 381 26.00 5.21 5.41
N GLY A 382 24.72 5.46 5.15
CA GLY A 382 24.21 5.90 3.86
C GLY A 382 23.68 4.79 2.93
N TYR A 383 23.66 3.53 3.38
CA TYR A 383 23.10 2.42 2.62
C TYR A 383 22.59 1.28 3.51
N ALA A 384 21.73 0.44 2.95
CA ALA A 384 21.36 -0.86 3.51
C ALA A 384 21.57 -1.92 2.44
N ALA A 385 22.22 -3.02 2.80
CA ALA A 385 22.46 -4.14 1.91
C ALA A 385 21.83 -5.43 2.44
N TYR A 386 21.46 -6.32 1.54
CA TYR A 386 20.90 -7.63 1.83
C TYR A 386 21.60 -8.66 0.97
N GLU A 387 21.85 -9.82 1.54
CA GLU A 387 22.65 -10.84 0.90
C GLU A 387 22.13 -12.23 1.26
N HIS A 388 22.05 -13.11 0.25
CA HIS A 388 21.65 -14.49 0.45
C HIS A 388 22.15 -15.41 -0.65
N TRP A 389 22.09 -16.70 -0.38
CA TRP A 389 22.39 -17.77 -1.31
C TRP A 389 21.15 -18.65 -1.44
N HIS A 390 20.71 -18.87 -2.68
CA HIS A 390 19.54 -19.71 -2.94
C HIS A 390 19.71 -20.38 -4.30
N ARG A 391 19.49 -21.69 -4.40
CA ARG A 391 19.51 -22.44 -5.68
C ARG A 391 20.77 -22.25 -6.56
N GLY A 392 21.94 -22.07 -5.94
CA GLY A 392 23.19 -21.83 -6.67
C GLY A 392 23.33 -20.41 -7.23
N LEU A 393 22.57 -19.47 -6.68
CA LEU A 393 22.70 -18.04 -6.93
C LEU A 393 23.17 -17.36 -5.65
N HIS A 394 24.17 -16.50 -5.78
CA HIS A 394 24.53 -15.51 -4.75
C HIS A 394 23.94 -14.17 -5.15
N VAL A 395 23.08 -13.62 -4.30
CA VAL A 395 22.33 -12.40 -4.57
C VAL A 395 22.72 -11.35 -3.55
N GLU A 396 23.06 -10.15 -4.04
CA GLU A 396 23.31 -8.98 -3.22
C GLU A 396 22.43 -7.82 -3.70
N LEU A 397 21.69 -7.22 -2.77
CA LEU A 397 20.92 -6.00 -3.00
C LEU A 397 21.52 -4.89 -2.16
N THR A 398 21.93 -3.76 -2.76
CA THR A 398 22.36 -2.56 -2.03
C THR A 398 21.42 -1.40 -2.35
N ALA A 399 20.71 -0.89 -1.33
CA ALA A 399 19.86 0.28 -1.42
C ALA A 399 20.54 1.50 -0.79
N PHE A 400 20.57 2.63 -1.50
CA PHE A 400 21.16 3.87 -1.01
C PHE A 400 20.50 5.11 -1.64
N VAL A 401 20.79 6.29 -1.09
CA VAL A 401 20.34 7.58 -1.63
C VAL A 401 21.59 8.36 -2.05
N PRO A 402 21.74 8.82 -3.31
CA PRO A 402 22.84 9.68 -3.72
C PRO A 402 22.89 10.96 -2.89
N VAL A 403 24.08 11.54 -2.79
CA VAL A 403 24.37 12.64 -1.85
C VAL A 403 23.39 13.82 -1.96
N ASN A 404 22.97 14.17 -3.18
CA ASN A 404 22.17 15.38 -3.45
C ASN A 404 20.90 15.13 -4.26
N GLU A 405 20.60 13.88 -4.63
CA GLU A 405 19.52 13.58 -5.58
C GLU A 405 18.32 12.92 -4.88
N PRO A 406 17.08 13.24 -5.30
CA PRO A 406 15.86 12.69 -4.71
C PRO A 406 15.50 11.32 -5.32
N VAL A 407 16.43 10.38 -5.22
CA VAL A 407 16.30 9.03 -5.79
C VAL A 407 16.87 7.99 -4.83
N LYS A 408 16.13 6.92 -4.60
CA LYS A 408 16.64 5.65 -4.04
C LYS A 408 17.12 4.79 -5.19
N LEU A 409 18.37 4.36 -5.11
CA LEU A 409 18.98 3.41 -6.03
C LEU A 409 19.12 2.06 -5.34
N MET A 410 18.71 1.00 -6.03
CA MET A 410 18.69 -0.37 -5.54
C MET A 410 19.47 -1.24 -6.52
N ARG A 411 20.77 -1.39 -6.27
CA ARG A 411 21.68 -2.17 -7.11
C ARG A 411 21.58 -3.65 -6.72
N LEU A 412 21.13 -4.48 -7.65
CA LEU A 412 20.96 -5.92 -7.51
C LEU A 412 22.03 -6.64 -8.32
N ARG A 413 22.91 -7.38 -7.64
CA ARG A 413 23.94 -8.22 -8.24
C ARG A 413 23.57 -9.69 -8.03
N ILE A 414 23.65 -10.47 -9.09
CA ILE A 414 23.31 -11.89 -9.08
C ILE A 414 24.46 -12.66 -9.70
N ARG A 415 25.18 -13.43 -8.89
CA ARG A 415 26.21 -14.36 -9.35
C ARG A 415 25.62 -15.76 -9.45
N ASN A 416 25.70 -16.36 -10.63
CA ASN A 416 25.37 -17.76 -10.84
C ASN A 416 26.60 -18.61 -10.52
N THR A 417 26.52 -19.48 -9.51
CA THR A 417 27.59 -20.41 -9.13
C THR A 417 27.38 -21.81 -9.72
N GLY A 418 26.36 -21.97 -10.55
CA GLY A 418 26.05 -23.22 -11.25
C GLY A 418 26.77 -23.37 -12.59
N ALA A 419 26.66 -24.57 -13.16
CA ALA A 419 27.32 -24.93 -14.42
C ALA A 419 26.56 -24.49 -15.68
N PHE A 420 25.30 -24.05 -15.55
CA PHE A 420 24.43 -23.68 -16.67
C PHE A 420 23.92 -22.25 -16.49
N ALA A 421 23.70 -21.55 -17.61
CA ALA A 421 23.05 -20.26 -17.60
C ALA A 421 21.64 -20.36 -16.98
N ARG A 422 21.18 -19.29 -16.38
CA ARG A 422 19.84 -19.18 -15.76
C ARG A 422 19.05 -18.06 -16.42
N GLN A 423 17.78 -18.32 -16.70
CA GLN A 423 16.83 -17.29 -17.08
C GLN A 423 16.03 -16.88 -15.86
N LEU A 424 16.20 -15.63 -15.45
CA LEU A 424 15.54 -15.07 -14.28
C LEU A 424 14.71 -13.85 -14.68
N SER A 425 13.61 -13.65 -13.99
CA SER A 425 12.87 -12.39 -13.99
C SER A 425 13.05 -11.71 -12.64
N ALA A 426 13.52 -10.45 -12.64
CA ALA A 426 13.57 -9.60 -11.45
C ALA A 426 12.38 -8.64 -11.46
N PHE A 427 11.60 -8.63 -10.38
CA PHE A 427 10.44 -7.75 -10.26
C PHE A 427 10.70 -6.68 -9.21
N TYR A 428 10.35 -5.43 -9.48
CA TYR A 428 10.32 -4.36 -8.48
C TYR A 428 8.90 -3.83 -8.34
N TYR A 429 8.35 -3.94 -7.13
CA TYR A 429 7.01 -3.51 -6.76
C TYR A 429 7.07 -2.32 -5.79
N VAL A 430 6.22 -1.34 -6.01
CA VAL A 430 6.03 -0.13 -5.21
C VAL A 430 4.54 0.06 -4.96
N ASP A 431 4.14 0.13 -3.69
CA ASP A 431 2.80 0.56 -3.34
C ASP A 431 2.75 2.10 -3.30
N TRP A 432 2.02 2.75 -4.19
CA TRP A 432 2.05 4.21 -4.28
C TRP A 432 1.24 4.86 -3.15
N CYS A 433 1.89 5.74 -2.37
CA CYS A 433 1.22 6.58 -1.37
C CYS A 433 0.98 8.01 -1.92
N LEU A 434 2.05 8.67 -2.37
CA LEU A 434 2.05 10.06 -2.88
C LEU A 434 1.22 11.04 -2.00
N SER A 435 1.28 10.87 -0.68
CA SER A 435 0.61 11.69 0.35
C SER A 435 1.10 11.26 1.73
N ASP A 436 0.43 11.72 2.77
CA ASP A 436 0.49 11.20 4.14
C ASP A 436 -0.05 9.76 4.26
N THR A 437 -1.19 9.46 3.62
CA THR A 437 -1.87 8.17 3.72
C THR A 437 -2.34 7.67 2.36
N ARG A 438 -2.06 6.38 2.09
CA ARG A 438 -2.46 5.71 0.86
C ARG A 438 -3.98 5.65 0.69
N SER A 439 -4.71 5.37 1.77
CA SER A 439 -6.17 5.15 1.73
C SER A 439 -6.93 6.35 1.17
N ARG A 440 -6.48 7.57 1.49
CA ARG A 440 -7.03 8.82 0.95
C ARG A 440 -6.52 9.11 -0.46
N ALA A 441 -5.23 8.93 -0.69
CA ALA A 441 -4.58 9.37 -1.92
C ALA A 441 -4.83 8.46 -3.13
N ALA A 442 -4.98 7.15 -2.93
CA ALA A 442 -4.99 6.15 -4.00
C ALA A 442 -5.97 6.46 -5.15
N ALA A 443 -7.15 7.02 -4.82
CA ALA A 443 -8.15 7.38 -5.82
C ALA A 443 -7.70 8.50 -6.79
N HIS A 444 -6.69 9.28 -6.41
CA HIS A 444 -6.22 10.46 -7.15
C HIS A 444 -4.84 10.22 -7.80
N ILE A 445 -4.22 9.07 -7.55
CA ILE A 445 -2.95 8.69 -8.16
C ILE A 445 -3.21 8.24 -9.59
N ILE A 446 -2.44 8.80 -10.51
CA ILE A 446 -2.46 8.46 -11.92
C ILE A 446 -1.09 7.93 -12.28
N THR A 447 -1.04 6.74 -12.86
CA THR A 447 0.19 6.16 -13.40
C THR A 447 0.24 6.33 -14.91
N SER A 448 1.45 6.44 -15.47
CA SER A 448 1.67 6.48 -16.91
C SER A 448 3.05 5.92 -17.25
N ILE A 449 3.26 5.47 -18.49
CA ILE A 449 4.59 5.20 -19.01
C ILE A 449 5.01 6.44 -19.79
N ASP A 450 6.15 7.04 -19.41
CA ASP A 450 6.68 8.19 -20.11
C ASP A 450 7.12 7.82 -21.53
N THR A 451 6.68 8.57 -22.53
CA THR A 451 6.98 8.25 -23.94
C THR A 451 8.41 8.58 -24.35
N VAL A 452 9.15 9.35 -23.54
CA VAL A 452 10.52 9.78 -23.84
C VAL A 452 11.54 8.84 -23.22
N CYS A 453 11.47 8.61 -21.91
CA CYS A 453 12.41 7.74 -21.21
C CYS A 453 11.87 6.32 -20.96
N GLY A 454 10.56 6.08 -21.09
CA GLY A 454 9.96 4.77 -20.83
C GLY A 454 9.90 4.38 -19.35
N ALA A 455 10.11 5.32 -18.43
CA ALA A 455 9.93 5.08 -16.99
C ALA A 455 8.44 5.08 -16.64
N LEU A 456 8.07 4.44 -15.53
CA LEU A 456 6.71 4.49 -15.01
C LEU A 456 6.62 5.68 -14.08
N PHE A 457 5.79 6.64 -14.46
CA PHE A 457 5.49 7.83 -13.68
C PHE A 457 4.23 7.62 -12.85
N ALA A 458 4.19 8.27 -11.70
CA ALA A 458 3.04 8.38 -10.83
C ALA A 458 2.90 9.82 -10.34
N ARG A 459 1.69 10.36 -10.39
CA ARG A 459 1.39 11.72 -9.93
C ARG A 459 0.06 11.76 -9.18
N ASN A 460 -0.06 12.72 -8.26
CA ASN A 460 -1.30 13.03 -7.56
C ASN A 460 -1.52 14.54 -7.56
N ALA A 461 -2.33 15.03 -8.52
CA ALA A 461 -2.62 16.45 -8.66
C ALA A 461 -3.56 17.00 -7.56
N PHE A 462 -4.27 16.13 -6.83
CA PHE A 462 -5.20 16.51 -5.77
C PHE A 462 -4.48 16.81 -4.45
N ARG A 463 -3.39 17.59 -4.52
CA ARG A 463 -2.51 17.93 -3.40
C ARG A 463 -2.07 19.40 -3.50
N PRO A 464 -2.32 20.24 -2.49
CA PRO A 464 -1.97 21.66 -2.56
C PRO A 464 -0.46 21.95 -2.71
N ILE A 465 0.41 21.18 -2.03
CA ILE A 465 1.85 21.51 -1.95
C ILE A 465 2.69 20.73 -2.97
N PHE A 466 2.39 19.46 -3.18
CA PHE A 466 3.23 18.55 -3.96
C PHE A 466 2.57 18.10 -5.28
N GLY A 467 1.44 18.69 -5.67
CA GLY A 467 0.62 18.22 -6.80
C GLY A 467 1.28 18.30 -8.19
N GLY A 468 2.31 19.15 -8.35
CA GLY A 468 3.07 19.27 -9.59
C GLY A 468 4.20 18.24 -9.77
N ARG A 469 4.53 17.48 -8.71
CA ARG A 469 5.67 16.58 -8.71
C ARG A 469 5.36 15.26 -9.39
N ILE A 470 6.41 14.65 -9.93
CA ILE A 470 6.34 13.38 -10.67
C ILE A 470 7.21 12.35 -9.97
N ALA A 471 6.58 11.40 -9.28
CA ALA A 471 7.26 10.23 -8.79
C ALA A 471 7.51 9.26 -9.95
N PHE A 472 8.58 8.47 -9.87
CA PHE A 472 8.90 7.51 -10.91
C PHE A 472 9.56 6.25 -10.35
N ILE A 473 9.39 5.15 -11.08
CA ILE A 473 10.26 3.99 -11.00
C ILE A 473 10.84 3.63 -12.35
N ASP A 474 12.05 3.08 -12.34
CA ASP A 474 12.72 2.63 -13.54
C ASP A 474 13.80 1.57 -13.24
N THR A 475 14.39 0.99 -14.30
CA THR A 475 15.49 0.04 -14.19
C THR A 475 16.53 0.23 -15.30
N THR A 476 17.78 -0.16 -15.02
CA THR A 476 18.86 -0.25 -16.02
C THR A 476 18.73 -1.48 -16.93
N ALA A 477 17.82 -2.41 -16.65
CA ALA A 477 17.59 -3.55 -17.53
C ALA A 477 17.10 -3.10 -18.92
N PRO A 478 17.65 -3.68 -20.00
CA PRO A 478 17.29 -3.29 -21.36
C PRO A 478 15.85 -3.70 -21.71
N GLU A 479 15.43 -4.88 -21.28
CA GLU A 479 14.10 -5.42 -21.50
C GLU A 479 13.29 -5.39 -20.21
N ARG A 480 12.13 -4.72 -20.26
CA ARG A 480 11.22 -4.65 -19.13
C ARG A 480 9.76 -4.56 -19.55
N THR A 481 8.89 -5.11 -18.72
CA THR A 481 7.44 -4.87 -18.77
C THR A 481 7.00 -4.19 -17.47
N MET A 482 5.87 -3.49 -17.49
CA MET A 482 5.44 -2.65 -16.35
C MET A 482 3.93 -2.72 -16.16
N THR A 483 3.46 -2.53 -14.93
CA THR A 483 2.04 -2.28 -14.65
C THR A 483 1.86 -1.22 -13.57
N GLY A 484 0.79 -0.44 -13.70
CA GLY A 484 0.32 0.53 -12.72
C GLY A 484 -0.87 0.03 -11.90
N ASP A 485 -1.35 -1.20 -12.14
CA ASP A 485 -2.53 -1.78 -11.49
C ASP A 485 -2.15 -2.89 -10.50
N ARG A 486 -2.34 -2.59 -9.22
CA ARG A 486 -2.10 -3.49 -8.10
C ARG A 486 -2.96 -4.74 -8.14
N SER A 487 -4.16 -4.66 -8.72
CA SER A 487 -5.06 -5.81 -8.85
C SER A 487 -4.48 -6.85 -9.81
N SER A 488 -3.77 -6.41 -10.84
CA SER A 488 -3.09 -7.27 -11.80
C SER A 488 -1.79 -7.88 -11.23
N PHE A 489 -1.11 -7.14 -10.34
CA PHE A 489 0.14 -7.61 -9.72
C PHE A 489 -0.09 -8.56 -8.54
N VAL A 490 -0.83 -8.09 -7.53
CA VAL A 490 -1.07 -8.84 -6.29
C VAL A 490 -2.16 -9.88 -6.49
N GLY A 491 -3.17 -9.59 -7.31
CA GLY A 491 -4.34 -10.43 -7.50
C GLY A 491 -5.42 -10.22 -6.45
N ARG A 492 -6.66 -10.52 -6.83
CA ARG A 492 -7.81 -10.46 -5.91
C ARG A 492 -7.61 -11.45 -4.77
N ASN A 493 -7.68 -10.98 -3.53
CA ASN A 493 -7.41 -11.75 -2.31
C ASN A 493 -5.96 -12.28 -2.17
N GLY A 494 -5.05 -11.89 -3.06
CA GLY A 494 -3.63 -12.23 -3.00
C GLY A 494 -2.87 -11.44 -1.94
N THR A 495 -1.56 -11.69 -1.85
CA THR A 495 -0.67 -11.01 -0.89
C THR A 495 0.68 -10.72 -1.53
N LEU A 496 1.49 -9.85 -0.94
CA LEU A 496 2.86 -9.65 -1.41
C LEU A 496 3.76 -10.88 -1.17
N ALA A 497 3.39 -11.78 -0.26
CA ALA A 497 4.12 -13.05 -0.09
C ALA A 497 3.80 -14.07 -1.18
N ASP A 498 2.69 -13.88 -1.91
CA ASP A 498 2.21 -14.77 -2.98
C ASP A 498 1.43 -13.95 -4.03
N PRO A 499 2.14 -13.14 -4.85
CA PRO A 499 1.49 -12.24 -5.80
C PRO A 499 1.17 -12.94 -7.12
N LEU A 500 -0.03 -12.69 -7.63
CA LEU A 500 -0.55 -13.27 -8.88
C LEU A 500 0.38 -13.08 -10.10
N ALA A 501 1.11 -11.97 -10.18
CA ALA A 501 2.03 -11.69 -11.29
C ALA A 501 3.13 -12.75 -11.46
N MET A 502 3.49 -13.49 -10.41
CA MET A 502 4.53 -14.52 -10.49
C MET A 502 4.13 -15.70 -11.37
N GLU A 503 2.82 -15.88 -11.63
CA GLU A 503 2.29 -16.95 -12.49
C GLU A 503 2.42 -16.66 -14.00
N PHE A 504 2.81 -15.44 -14.40
CA PHE A 504 2.70 -14.98 -15.79
C PHE A 504 4.05 -14.63 -16.41
N THR A 505 4.17 -14.81 -17.73
CA THR A 505 5.42 -14.57 -18.46
C THR A 505 5.84 -13.10 -18.48
N HIS A 506 4.87 -12.18 -18.46
CA HIS A 506 5.09 -10.74 -18.44
C HIS A 506 4.02 -10.01 -17.62
N LEU A 507 4.32 -8.78 -17.18
CA LEU A 507 3.31 -7.91 -16.57
C LEU A 507 2.33 -7.42 -17.65
N PRO A 508 1.00 -7.43 -17.37
CA PRO A 508 -0.04 -7.19 -18.38
C PRO A 508 -0.14 -5.75 -18.90
N GLY A 509 0.74 -4.83 -18.48
CA GLY A 509 0.49 -3.41 -18.68
C GLY A 509 -0.57 -2.88 -17.72
N GLY A 510 -1.31 -1.86 -18.14
CA GLY A 510 -2.36 -1.24 -17.32
C GLY A 510 -1.80 -0.13 -16.45
N VAL A 511 -1.61 1.05 -17.04
CA VAL A 511 -1.34 2.31 -16.34
C VAL A 511 -2.52 3.25 -16.58
N GLY A 512 -2.75 4.19 -15.69
CA GLY A 512 -3.76 5.24 -15.88
C GLY A 512 -4.40 5.73 -14.59
N ALA A 513 -5.57 6.33 -14.75
CA ALA A 513 -6.39 6.84 -13.66
C ALA A 513 -7.37 5.77 -13.15
N ALA A 514 -7.90 5.97 -11.93
CA ALA A 514 -8.97 5.16 -11.33
C ALA A 514 -8.70 3.64 -11.22
N LEU A 515 -7.42 3.23 -11.29
CA LEU A 515 -6.96 1.88 -10.94
C LEU A 515 -6.76 1.77 -9.41
N ASP A 516 -6.43 0.57 -8.91
CA ASP A 516 -5.76 0.45 -7.61
C ASP A 516 -4.26 0.65 -7.85
N PRO A 517 -3.70 1.84 -7.55
CA PRO A 517 -2.39 2.21 -8.06
C PRO A 517 -1.27 1.41 -7.39
N CYS A 518 -0.34 0.91 -8.22
CA CYS A 518 1.00 0.52 -7.81
C CYS A 518 2.01 0.92 -8.89
N GLY A 519 3.29 0.69 -8.66
CA GLY A 519 4.31 0.68 -9.69
C GLY A 519 4.96 -0.69 -9.68
N ALA A 520 4.92 -1.40 -10.80
CA ALA A 520 5.61 -2.67 -10.91
C ALA A 520 6.42 -2.74 -12.22
N ILE A 521 7.65 -3.24 -12.11
CA ILE A 521 8.55 -3.51 -13.22
C ILE A 521 8.90 -5.00 -13.17
N GLN A 522 8.96 -5.65 -14.32
CA GLN A 522 9.62 -6.94 -14.50
C GLN A 522 10.76 -6.75 -15.49
N ALA A 523 11.98 -7.09 -15.08
CA ALA A 523 13.19 -7.09 -15.89
C ALA A 523 13.59 -8.53 -16.21
N ALA A 524 13.79 -8.84 -17.49
CA ALA A 524 14.32 -10.13 -17.93
C ALA A 524 15.86 -10.15 -17.79
N LEU A 525 16.40 -11.21 -17.19
CA LEU A 525 17.81 -11.36 -16.89
C LEU A 525 18.31 -12.75 -17.33
N THR A 526 19.30 -12.78 -18.21
CA THR A 526 20.09 -13.99 -18.46
C THR A 526 21.35 -13.94 -17.61
N VAL A 527 21.53 -14.90 -16.69
CA VAL A 527 22.73 -14.99 -15.83
C VAL A 527 23.61 -16.16 -16.31
N PRO A 528 24.71 -15.90 -17.03
CA PRO A 528 25.57 -16.96 -17.53
C PRO A 528 26.19 -17.79 -16.40
N ALA A 529 26.56 -19.03 -16.69
CA ALA A 529 27.21 -19.92 -15.73
C ALA A 529 28.50 -19.29 -15.20
N ASN A 530 28.70 -19.33 -13.88
CA ASN A 530 29.87 -18.74 -13.21
C ASN A 530 30.06 -17.23 -13.42
N GLU A 531 29.07 -16.51 -13.95
CA GLU A 531 29.13 -15.07 -14.17
C GLU A 531 28.20 -14.30 -13.23
N MET A 532 28.46 -12.99 -13.12
CA MET A 532 27.65 -12.06 -12.34
C MET A 532 26.99 -11.06 -13.28
N VAL A 533 25.70 -10.84 -13.08
CA VAL A 533 24.96 -9.75 -13.72
C VAL A 533 24.57 -8.71 -12.69
N GLU A 534 24.38 -7.49 -13.16
CA GLU A 534 23.92 -6.37 -12.34
C GLU A 534 22.75 -5.67 -13.02
N VAL A 535 21.74 -5.33 -12.21
CA VAL A 535 20.63 -4.46 -12.59
C VAL A 535 20.37 -3.49 -11.45
N THR A 536 20.07 -2.23 -11.77
CA THR A 536 19.65 -1.24 -10.77
C THR A 536 18.18 -0.90 -10.96
N PHE A 537 17.43 -0.91 -9.87
CA PHE A 537 16.09 -0.32 -9.79
C PHE A 537 16.18 1.08 -9.16
N MET A 538 15.27 1.96 -9.58
CA MET A 538 15.22 3.36 -9.16
C MET A 538 13.83 3.68 -8.65
N LEU A 539 13.75 4.43 -7.56
CA LEU A 539 12.53 5.10 -7.08
C LEU A 539 12.87 6.53 -6.72
N GLY A 540 12.25 7.51 -7.39
CA GLY A 540 12.54 8.91 -7.14
C GLY A 540 11.36 9.82 -7.39
N GLU A 541 11.58 11.12 -7.20
CA GLU A 541 10.59 12.14 -7.50
C GLU A 541 11.25 13.40 -8.08
N GLY A 542 10.81 13.79 -9.28
CA GLY A 542 11.16 15.05 -9.91
C GLY A 542 10.20 16.17 -9.51
N LEU A 543 10.68 17.41 -9.58
CA LEU A 543 9.82 18.58 -9.43
C LEU A 543 8.70 18.62 -10.49
N ASP A 544 9.02 18.12 -11.68
CA ASP A 544 8.15 17.97 -12.84
C ASP A 544 8.65 16.77 -13.69
N GLU A 545 8.01 16.55 -14.86
CA GLU A 545 8.40 15.48 -15.78
C GLU A 545 9.82 15.64 -16.34
N ALA A 546 10.27 16.87 -16.59
CA ALA A 546 11.59 17.12 -17.18
C ALA A 546 12.71 16.75 -16.19
N VAL A 547 12.55 17.11 -14.92
CA VAL A 547 13.48 16.73 -13.85
C VAL A 547 13.45 15.21 -13.64
N ALA A 548 12.27 14.58 -13.63
CA ALA A 548 12.16 13.12 -13.51
C ALA A 548 12.89 12.39 -14.66
N ARG A 549 12.70 12.84 -15.91
CA ARG A 549 13.42 12.31 -17.08
C ARG A 549 14.93 12.48 -16.96
N ALA A 550 15.40 13.64 -16.50
CA ALA A 550 16.83 13.91 -16.32
C ALA A 550 17.47 12.97 -15.27
N LEU A 551 16.78 12.73 -14.14
CA LEU A 551 17.22 11.78 -13.12
C LEU A 551 17.32 10.36 -13.70
N VAL A 552 16.27 9.88 -14.38
CA VAL A 552 16.28 8.57 -15.04
C VAL A 552 17.43 8.45 -16.03
N ALA A 553 17.59 9.44 -16.91
CA ALA A 553 18.64 9.43 -17.94
C ALA A 553 20.05 9.40 -17.33
N ARG A 554 20.29 10.12 -16.23
CA ARG A 554 21.58 10.11 -15.52
C ARG A 554 21.88 8.75 -14.92
N PHE A 555 20.94 8.19 -14.15
CA PHE A 555 21.20 6.96 -13.39
C PHE A 555 21.15 5.69 -14.25
N ARG A 556 20.69 5.77 -15.50
CA ARG A 556 20.86 4.72 -16.50
C ARG A 556 22.26 4.63 -17.08
N GLN A 557 23.08 5.68 -16.96
CA GLN A 557 24.41 5.67 -17.55
C GLN A 557 25.30 4.63 -16.84
N PRO A 558 26.04 3.80 -17.60
CA PRO A 558 26.94 2.81 -17.02
C PRO A 558 27.93 3.43 -16.03
N GLY A 559 28.13 2.78 -14.88
CA GLY A 559 29.08 3.19 -13.84
C GLY A 559 28.65 4.38 -12.97
N VAL A 560 27.58 5.11 -13.31
CA VAL A 560 27.11 6.25 -12.49
C VAL A 560 26.61 5.78 -11.13
N VAL A 561 25.86 4.67 -11.07
CA VAL A 561 25.34 4.12 -9.82
C VAL A 561 26.49 3.71 -8.88
N ASP A 562 27.52 3.05 -9.41
CA ASP A 562 28.70 2.65 -8.63
C ASP A 562 29.50 3.85 -8.11
N ALA A 563 29.71 4.85 -8.98
CA ALA A 563 30.40 6.08 -8.61
C ALA A 563 29.64 6.83 -7.50
N GLU A 564 28.31 6.87 -7.56
CA GLU A 564 27.47 7.52 -6.55
C GLU A 564 27.44 6.74 -5.23
N LEU A 565 27.39 5.41 -5.26
CA LEU A 565 27.53 4.59 -4.05
C LEU A 565 28.89 4.85 -3.39
N LYS A 566 29.98 4.84 -4.17
CA LYS A 566 31.31 5.16 -3.65
C LYS A 566 31.35 6.55 -3.05
N ARG A 567 30.78 7.55 -3.73
CA ARG A 567 30.72 8.93 -3.25
C ARG A 567 29.97 9.06 -1.92
N VAL A 568 28.87 8.32 -1.75
CA VAL A 568 28.12 8.28 -0.47
C VAL A 568 28.99 7.71 0.65
N ILE A 569 29.67 6.59 0.40
CA ILE A 569 30.56 5.96 1.39
C ILE A 569 31.73 6.88 1.73
N ASP A 570 32.41 7.44 0.74
CA ASP A 570 33.53 8.37 0.93
C ASP A 570 33.11 9.61 1.73
N GLN A 571 31.90 10.14 1.48
CA GLN A 571 31.37 11.30 2.20
C GLN A 571 31.14 10.97 3.68
N TRP A 572 30.54 9.82 4.00
CA TRP A 572 30.35 9.40 5.39
C TRP A 572 31.67 9.10 6.08
N ASP A 573 32.64 8.53 5.37
CA ASP A 573 33.99 8.32 5.87
C ASP A 573 34.68 9.63 6.23
N ALA A 574 34.67 10.60 5.33
CA ALA A 574 35.26 11.92 5.57
C ALA A 574 34.57 12.65 6.75
N ARG A 575 33.24 12.55 6.83
CA ARG A 575 32.47 13.17 7.92
C ARG A 575 32.79 12.53 9.27
N ASN A 576 32.83 11.21 9.32
CA ASN A 576 33.07 10.48 10.54
C ASN A 576 34.53 10.59 10.99
N SER A 577 35.50 10.63 10.08
CA SER A 577 36.93 10.78 10.42
C SER A 577 37.33 12.17 10.93
N SER A 578 36.41 13.14 10.91
CA SER A 578 36.69 14.51 11.37
C SER A 578 37.00 14.60 12.86
N VAL A 579 36.34 13.77 13.67
CA VAL A 579 36.57 13.63 15.12
C VAL A 579 36.53 12.14 15.43
N GLN A 580 37.60 11.61 15.99
CA GLN A 580 37.71 10.22 16.40
C GLN A 580 38.21 10.17 17.84
N VAL A 581 37.73 9.19 18.59
CA VAL A 581 38.22 8.84 19.93
C VAL A 581 38.83 7.44 19.89
N GLU A 582 39.86 7.25 20.69
CA GLU A 582 40.42 5.93 20.99
C GLU A 582 40.42 5.80 22.51
N THR A 583 39.68 4.83 23.03
CA THR A 583 39.49 4.63 24.46
C THR A 583 39.66 3.16 24.83
N PRO A 584 39.83 2.83 26.13
CA PRO A 584 39.83 1.44 26.58
C PRO A 584 38.49 0.71 26.33
N ASP A 585 37.41 1.43 26.00
CA ASP A 585 36.09 0.88 25.68
C ASP A 585 35.84 0.94 24.16
N ALA A 586 36.12 -0.18 23.48
CA ALA A 586 35.93 -0.28 22.03
C ALA A 586 34.46 -0.11 21.59
N ALA A 587 33.47 -0.32 22.47
CA ALA A 587 32.07 -0.08 22.13
C ALA A 587 31.77 1.42 22.04
N LEU A 588 32.32 2.21 22.97
CA LEU A 588 32.24 3.67 22.95
C LEU A 588 32.87 4.22 21.67
N ASP A 589 34.05 3.71 21.31
CA ASP A 589 34.78 4.13 20.11
C ASP A 589 33.94 3.90 18.85
N ILE A 590 33.37 2.69 18.65
CA ILE A 590 32.50 2.40 17.49
C ILE A 590 31.33 3.38 17.42
N LEU A 591 30.65 3.63 18.54
CA LEU A 591 29.48 4.51 18.56
C LEU A 591 29.83 5.95 18.22
N VAL A 592 30.83 6.53 18.90
CA VAL A 592 31.24 7.92 18.71
C VAL A 592 31.83 8.13 17.32
N ASN A 593 32.70 7.22 16.89
CA ASN A 593 33.46 7.36 15.65
C ASN A 593 32.65 7.12 14.39
N ARG A 594 31.47 6.48 14.48
CA ARG A 594 30.70 6.06 13.29
C ARG A 594 29.19 6.30 13.40
N TRP A 595 28.56 5.90 14.49
CA TRP A 595 27.11 5.70 14.53
C TRP A 595 26.31 6.84 15.13
N LEU A 596 26.81 7.54 16.15
CA LEU A 596 26.08 8.62 16.82
C LEU A 596 25.88 9.84 15.91
N VAL A 597 26.94 10.24 15.18
CA VAL A 597 26.87 11.34 14.20
C VAL A 597 25.91 10.96 13.06
N TYR A 598 26.04 9.74 12.54
CA TYR A 598 25.17 9.22 11.50
C TYR A 598 23.70 9.26 11.93
N GLN A 599 23.36 8.64 13.07
CA GLN A 599 22.01 8.61 13.63
C GLN A 599 21.43 10.01 13.87
N THR A 600 22.24 10.94 14.38
CA THR A 600 21.80 12.32 14.65
C THR A 600 21.43 13.03 13.34
N LEU A 601 22.31 12.94 12.33
CA LEU A 601 22.08 13.64 11.07
C LEU A 601 20.97 12.99 10.24
N THR A 602 20.99 11.66 10.06
CA THR A 602 20.00 11.01 9.20
C THR A 602 18.64 10.93 9.88
N CYS A 603 18.54 10.39 11.10
CA CYS A 603 17.25 10.15 11.74
C CYS A 603 16.61 11.44 12.26
N ARG A 604 17.40 12.34 12.89
CA ARG A 604 16.85 13.51 13.61
C ARG A 604 16.87 14.78 12.79
N TYR A 605 17.89 15.03 11.99
CA TYR A 605 18.01 16.28 11.25
C TYR A 605 17.36 16.20 9.86
N TYR A 606 17.81 15.26 9.01
CA TYR A 606 17.33 15.12 7.63
C TYR A 606 15.96 14.44 7.55
N ALA A 607 15.83 13.22 8.09
CA ALA A 607 14.62 12.42 7.94
C ALA A 607 13.49 12.86 8.87
N ARG A 608 13.83 13.22 10.12
CA ARG A 608 12.86 13.36 11.24
C ARG A 608 11.91 12.14 11.30
N SER A 609 12.49 10.96 11.12
CA SER A 609 11.74 9.72 10.92
C SER A 609 12.57 8.53 11.39
N ALA A 610 11.87 7.48 11.80
CA ALA A 610 12.39 6.20 12.28
C ALA A 610 11.28 5.14 12.18
N PHE A 611 11.56 3.90 12.59
CA PHE A 611 10.54 2.83 12.55
C PHE A 611 9.29 3.15 13.39
N TYR A 612 9.45 3.74 14.58
CA TYR A 612 8.35 4.07 15.50
C TYR A 612 7.89 5.54 15.44
N GLN A 613 8.49 6.35 14.57
CA GLN A 613 8.19 7.78 14.45
C GLN A 613 8.21 8.18 12.97
N SER A 614 7.17 8.82 12.47
CA SER A 614 7.16 9.30 11.09
C SER A 614 6.71 10.76 11.01
N GLY A 615 7.67 11.66 10.82
CA GLY A 615 7.46 13.11 10.83
C GLY A 615 7.72 13.72 12.19
#